data_AF-A0A850JTJ4-F1
#
_entry.id   AF-A0A850JTJ4-F1
#
_cell.length_a   1.000
_cell.length_b   1.000
_cell.length_c   1.000
_cell.angle_alpha   90.00
_cell.angle_beta   90.00
_cell.angle_gamma   90.00
#
_symmetry.space_group_name_H-M   'P 1'
#
loop_
_entity.id
_entity.type
_entity.pdbx_description
1 polymer ?
#
loop_
_entity_poly.entity_id
_entity_poly.type
_entity_poly.pdbx_seq_one_letter_code
_entity_poly.pdbx_strand_id
1 'polypeptide(L)'
;MNYKKAFSLLELIFVVFIGSIVIVYSTIYSKEYYEAQTLNQKLAIIKLDLDSAKIIVEKNLPSSITNLKYIDNTLYFKNSTLLENVNYYSLRKLSSNNLEIEVEVEEKIRQKWVFKL
;
A
#
# COMPACT_ATOMS: atom_id res chain seq x y z
N MET A 1 49.78 16.85 36.83
CA MET A 1 48.47 17.51 36.63
C MET A 1 48.07 17.63 35.14
N ASN A 2 49.01 17.86 34.20
CA ASN A 2 48.71 17.96 32.76
C ASN A 2 48.19 16.67 32.08
N TYR A 3 48.66 15.49 32.47
CA TYR A 3 48.23 14.23 31.85
C TYR A 3 46.75 13.89 32.05
N LYS A 4 46.15 14.31 33.19
CA LYS A 4 44.72 14.09 33.46
C LYS A 4 43.84 14.88 32.48
N LYS A 5 44.20 16.13 32.18
CA LYS A 5 43.46 16.98 31.23
C LYS A 5 43.57 16.44 29.80
N ALA A 6 44.75 15.98 29.39
CA ALA A 6 44.95 15.36 28.08
C ALA A 6 44.16 14.05 27.94
N PHE A 7 44.12 13.21 28.98
CA PHE A 7 43.34 11.98 28.98
C PHE A 7 41.83 12.24 28.92
N SER A 8 41.30 13.18 29.71
CA SER A 8 39.88 13.55 29.65
C SER A 8 39.49 14.15 28.30
N LEU A 9 40.39 14.88 27.63
CA LEU A 9 40.15 15.38 26.28
C LEU A 9 40.09 14.25 25.25
N LEU A 10 41.01 13.28 25.34
CA LEU A 10 41.00 12.09 24.49
C LEU A 10 39.69 11.30 24.66
N GLU A 11 39.28 11.08 25.91
CA GLU A 11 38.01 10.41 26.24
C GLU A 11 36.81 11.14 25.61
N LEU A 12 36.75 12.46 25.74
CA LEU A 12 35.70 13.26 25.14
C LEU A 12 35.68 13.13 23.61
N ILE A 13 36.84 13.15 22.96
CA ILE A 13 36.95 12.94 21.51
C ILE A 13 36.42 11.56 21.12
N PHE A 14 36.77 10.51 21.87
CA PHE A 14 36.27 9.15 21.62
C PHE A 14 34.75 9.04 21.80
N VAL A 15 34.20 9.65 22.84
CA VAL A 15 32.74 9.66 23.08
C VAL A 15 32.01 10.39 21.96
N VAL A 16 32.51 11.55 21.53
CA VAL A 16 31.93 12.30 20.40
C VAL A 16 32.06 11.51 19.10
N PHE A 17 33.20 10.88 18.85
CA PHE A 17 33.43 10.07 17.67
C PHE A 17 32.46 8.90 17.59
N ILE A 18 32.38 8.07 18.64
CA ILE A 18 31.45 6.93 18.69
C ILE A 18 29.99 7.42 18.64
N GLY A 19 29.66 8.48 19.39
CA GLY A 19 28.33 9.07 19.40
C GLY A 19 27.89 9.55 18.02
N SER A 20 28.79 10.20 17.27
CA SER A 20 28.49 10.65 15.90
C SER A 20 28.21 9.49 14.97
N ILE A 21 28.95 8.39 15.05
CA ILE A 21 28.71 7.18 14.25
C ILE A 21 27.32 6.62 14.55
N VAL A 22 26.98 6.48 15.83
CA VAL A 22 25.66 5.96 16.26
C VAL A 22 24.53 6.87 15.75
N ILE A 23 24.67 8.19 15.88
CA ILE A 23 23.66 9.15 15.41
C ILE A 23 23.48 9.05 13.89
N VAL A 24 24.57 8.99 13.12
CA VAL A 24 24.51 8.88 11.65
C VAL A 24 23.79 7.60 11.24
N TYR A 25 24.18 6.45 11.77
CA TYR A 25 23.54 5.18 11.44
C TYR A 25 22.08 5.13 11.89
N SER A 26 21.76 5.61 13.09
CA SER A 26 20.39 5.69 13.56
C SER A 26 19.53 6.56 12.64
N THR A 27 20.05 7.68 12.17
CA THR A 27 19.31 8.60 11.29
C THR A 27 19.04 7.96 9.93
N ILE A 28 20.03 7.30 9.34
CA ILE A 28 19.87 6.57 8.07
C ILE A 28 18.83 5.47 8.21
N TYR A 29 18.94 4.65 9.26
CA TYR A 29 18.01 3.55 9.51
C TYR A 29 16.58 4.05 9.75
N SER A 30 16.39 5.10 10.55
CA SER A 30 15.08 5.70 10.79
C SER A 30 14.45 6.22 9.50
N LYS A 31 15.25 6.81 8.60
CA LYS A 31 14.76 7.27 7.29
C LYS A 31 14.27 6.11 6.43
N GLU A 32 15.09 5.07 6.25
CA GLU A 32 14.73 3.89 5.46
C GLU A 32 13.46 3.22 6.00
N TYR A 33 13.38 3.08 7.33
CA TYR A 33 12.19 2.54 7.99
C TYR A 33 10.95 3.38 7.71
N TYR A 34 11.05 4.71 7.83
CA TYR A 34 9.93 5.62 7.58
C TYR A 34 9.43 5.54 6.12
N GLU A 35 10.35 5.52 5.16
CA GLU A 35 10.02 5.39 3.74
C GLU A 35 9.32 4.04 3.45
N ALA A 36 9.85 2.94 4.01
CA ALA A 36 9.24 1.62 3.87
C ALA A 36 7.83 1.56 4.47
N GLN A 37 7.61 2.16 5.65
CA GLN A 37 6.29 2.16 6.26
C GLN A 37 5.29 3.04 5.52
N THR A 38 5.75 4.17 4.97
CA THR A 38 4.91 5.02 4.13
C THR A 38 4.44 4.26 2.88
N LEU A 39 5.33 3.47 2.27
CA LEU A 39 4.97 2.62 1.14
C LEU A 39 3.98 1.51 1.55
N ASN A 40 4.24 0.83 2.66
CA ASN A 40 3.34 -0.22 3.18
C ASN A 40 1.95 0.33 3.49
N GLN A 41 1.87 1.52 4.08
CA GLN A 41 0.59 2.18 4.38
C GLN A 41 -0.20 2.46 3.10
N LYS A 42 0.46 2.97 2.05
CA LYS A 42 -0.19 3.18 0.74
C LYS A 42 -0.72 1.88 0.15
N LEU A 43 0.06 0.80 0.19
CA LEU A 43 -0.37 -0.52 -0.30
C LEU A 43 -1.54 -1.09 0.53
N ALA A 44 -1.54 -0.87 1.85
CA ALA A 44 -2.61 -1.30 2.73
C ALA A 44 -3.93 -0.57 2.42
N ILE A 45 -3.88 0.73 2.12
CA ILE A 45 -5.05 1.52 1.70
C ILE A 45 -5.63 0.94 0.40
N ILE A 46 -4.80 0.75 -0.62
CA ILE A 46 -5.25 0.17 -1.91
C ILE A 46 -5.89 -1.21 -1.70
N LYS A 47 -5.31 -2.03 -0.82
CA LYS A 47 -5.86 -3.35 -0.50
C LYS A 47 -7.23 -3.25 0.19
N LEU A 48 -7.39 -2.32 1.14
CA LEU A 48 -8.67 -2.07 1.81
C LEU A 48 -9.74 -1.57 0.84
N ASP A 49 -9.38 -0.71 -0.10
CA ASP A 49 -10.30 -0.20 -1.12
C ASP A 49 -10.76 -1.34 -2.04
N LEU A 50 -9.83 -2.18 -2.50
CA LEU A 50 -10.13 -3.38 -3.30
C LEU A 50 -11.04 -4.36 -2.56
N ASP A 51 -10.73 -4.65 -1.29
CA ASP A 51 -11.54 -5.57 -0.47
C ASP A 51 -12.95 -4.99 -0.23
N SER A 52 -13.06 -3.68 -0.01
CA SER A 52 -14.34 -2.99 0.15
C SER A 52 -15.16 -3.02 -1.14
N ALA A 53 -14.52 -2.73 -2.28
CA ALA A 53 -15.15 -2.81 -3.59
C ALA A 53 -15.68 -4.21 -3.89
N LYS A 54 -14.88 -5.24 -3.58
CA LYS A 54 -15.28 -6.65 -3.69
C LYS A 54 -16.55 -6.92 -2.87
N ILE A 55 -16.58 -6.51 -1.61
CA ILE A 55 -17.75 -6.71 -0.72
C ILE A 55 -18.99 -6.00 -1.26
N ILE A 56 -18.86 -4.77 -1.76
CA ILE A 56 -19.98 -4.02 -2.34
C ILE A 56 -20.54 -4.74 -3.56
N VAL A 57 -19.67 -5.22 -4.46
CA VAL A 57 -20.07 -5.99 -5.63
C VAL A 57 -20.79 -7.27 -5.21
N GLU A 58 -20.20 -8.03 -4.29
CA GLU A 58 -20.73 -9.30 -3.78
C GLU A 58 -22.13 -9.15 -3.19
N LYS A 59 -22.33 -8.16 -2.30
CA LYS A 59 -23.61 -7.92 -1.64
C LYS A 59 -24.75 -7.51 -2.58
N ASN A 60 -24.41 -7.03 -3.78
CA ASN A 60 -25.39 -6.54 -4.75
C ASN A 60 -25.54 -7.50 -5.95
N LEU A 61 -24.91 -8.68 -5.93
CA LEU A 61 -25.11 -9.69 -6.96
C LEU A 61 -26.55 -10.26 -6.93
N PRO A 62 -27.10 -10.68 -8.08
CA PRO A 62 -26.52 -10.60 -9.42
C PRO A 62 -26.70 -9.23 -10.09
N SER A 63 -27.51 -8.35 -9.49
CA SER A 63 -27.85 -7.03 -10.06
C SER A 63 -26.65 -6.09 -10.22
N SER A 64 -25.54 -6.35 -9.52
CA SER A 64 -24.35 -5.51 -9.58
C SER A 64 -23.62 -5.56 -10.92
N ILE A 65 -23.73 -6.66 -11.67
CA ILE A 65 -23.02 -6.86 -12.94
C ILE A 65 -23.37 -5.77 -13.96
N THR A 66 -24.66 -5.46 -14.11
CA THR A 66 -25.13 -4.45 -15.07
C THR A 66 -24.88 -3.02 -14.62
N ASN A 67 -24.57 -2.84 -13.34
CA ASN A 67 -24.35 -1.54 -12.71
C ASN A 67 -22.87 -1.15 -12.60
N LEU A 68 -21.96 -2.06 -12.95
CA LEU A 68 -20.52 -1.79 -13.03
C LEU A 68 -20.18 -1.14 -14.36
N LYS A 69 -19.50 0.00 -14.30
CA LYS A 69 -19.02 0.74 -15.48
C LYS A 69 -17.57 1.13 -15.27
N TYR A 70 -16.73 0.87 -16.25
CA TYR A 70 -15.33 1.28 -16.24
C TYR A 70 -15.13 2.37 -17.29
N ILE A 71 -14.78 3.58 -16.84
CA ILE A 71 -14.64 4.78 -17.67
C ILE A 71 -13.48 5.60 -17.12
N ASP A 72 -12.57 6.06 -17.98
CA ASP A 72 -11.45 6.97 -17.65
C ASP A 72 -10.67 6.55 -16.39
N ASN A 73 -10.23 5.29 -16.33
CA ASN A 73 -9.48 4.73 -15.20
C ASN A 73 -10.24 4.73 -13.87
N THR A 74 -11.56 4.84 -13.90
CA THR A 74 -12.41 4.77 -12.71
C THR A 74 -13.46 3.68 -12.89
N LEU A 75 -13.59 2.82 -11.89
CA LEU A 75 -14.67 1.84 -11.80
C LEU A 75 -15.81 2.45 -11.00
N TYR A 76 -16.99 2.49 -11.60
CA TYR A 76 -18.21 3.01 -11.00
C TYR A 76 -19.19 1.90 -10.68
N PHE A 77 -19.94 2.09 -9.61
CA PHE A 77 -21.08 1.27 -9.22
C PHE A 77 -22.32 2.15 -9.04
N LYS A 78 -23.37 1.94 -9.84
CA LYS A 78 -24.63 2.73 -9.77
C LYS A 78 -24.39 4.25 -9.79
N ASN A 79 -23.49 4.71 -10.68
CA ASN A 79 -23.05 6.11 -10.85
C ASN A 79 -22.22 6.70 -9.70
N SER A 80 -21.89 5.92 -8.67
CA SER A 80 -20.92 6.30 -7.63
C SER A 80 -19.56 5.70 -7.93
N THR A 81 -18.49 6.43 -7.60
CA THR A 81 -17.13 5.91 -7.69
C THR A 81 -16.96 4.72 -6.75
N LEU A 82 -16.51 3.58 -7.30
CA LEU A 82 -16.19 2.38 -6.53
C LEU A 82 -14.68 2.26 -6.31
N LEU A 83 -13.89 2.46 -7.36
CA LEU A 83 -12.43 2.47 -7.33
C LEU A 83 -11.91 3.53 -8.31
N GLU A 84 -10.92 4.30 -7.87
CA GLU A 84 -10.17 5.25 -8.71
C GLU A 84 -8.83 4.64 -9.11
N ASN A 85 -8.19 5.23 -10.13
CA ASN A 85 -6.87 4.80 -10.62
C ASN A 85 -6.81 3.30 -10.98
N VAL A 86 -7.89 2.78 -11.55
CA VAL A 86 -7.96 1.42 -12.06
C VAL A 86 -7.25 1.40 -13.41
N ASN A 87 -6.18 0.62 -13.53
CA ASN A 87 -5.40 0.49 -14.77
C ASN A 87 -5.96 -0.62 -15.65
N TYR A 88 -6.51 -1.66 -15.03
CA TYR A 88 -7.08 -2.79 -15.73
C TYR A 88 -8.36 -3.25 -15.04
N TYR A 89 -9.37 -3.53 -15.85
CA TYR A 89 -10.64 -4.08 -15.42
C TYR A 89 -11.14 -5.09 -16.45
N SER A 90 -11.52 -6.27 -15.98
CA SER A 90 -12.10 -7.32 -16.81
C SER A 90 -13.21 -8.04 -16.06
N LEU A 91 -14.32 -8.29 -16.74
CA LEU A 91 -15.44 -9.07 -16.23
C LEU A 91 -15.69 -10.24 -17.18
N ARG A 92 -15.58 -11.47 -16.68
CA ARG A 92 -15.84 -12.69 -17.45
C ARG A 92 -16.76 -13.63 -16.71
N LYS A 93 -17.71 -14.23 -17.44
CA LYS A 93 -18.52 -15.35 -16.92
C LYS A 93 -17.75 -16.64 -17.15
N LEU A 94 -17.39 -17.35 -16.08
CA LEU A 94 -16.68 -18.63 -16.15
C LEU A 94 -17.63 -19.79 -16.44
N SER A 95 -18.83 -19.75 -15.85
CA SER A 95 -19.89 -20.75 -16.04
C SER A 95 -21.26 -20.12 -15.78
N SER A 96 -22.35 -20.89 -15.89
CA SER A 96 -23.71 -20.39 -15.60
C SER A 96 -23.85 -19.76 -14.21
N ASN A 97 -23.05 -20.22 -13.25
CA ASN A 97 -23.16 -19.85 -11.83
C ASN A 97 -21.91 -19.16 -11.28
N ASN A 98 -20.88 -18.90 -12.09
CA ASN A 98 -19.65 -18.27 -11.61
C ASN A 98 -19.31 -17.04 -12.45
N LEU A 99 -19.18 -15.91 -11.76
CA LEU A 99 -18.67 -14.66 -12.29
C LEU A 99 -17.24 -14.47 -11.83
N GLU A 100 -16.43 -13.89 -12.70
CA GLU A 100 -15.10 -13.46 -12.35
C GLU A 100 -14.86 -12.02 -12.75
N ILE A 101 -14.30 -11.25 -11.83
CA ILE A 101 -13.89 -9.87 -12.03
C ILE A 101 -12.41 -9.77 -11.69
N GLU A 102 -11.63 -9.23 -12.61
CA GLU A 102 -10.21 -8.95 -12.41
C GLU A 102 -10.01 -7.44 -12.47
N VAL A 103 -9.31 -6.90 -11.48
CA VAL A 103 -9.06 -5.46 -11.35
C VAL A 103 -7.62 -5.20 -10.94
N GLU A 104 -7.03 -4.15 -11.49
CA GLU A 104 -5.71 -3.66 -11.12
C GLU A 104 -5.80 -2.17 -10.79
N VAL A 105 -5.28 -1.79 -9.62
CA VAL A 105 -5.30 -0.41 -9.13
C VAL A 105 -3.87 0.09 -8.95
N GLU A 106 -3.64 1.31 -9.44
CA GLU A 106 -2.36 2.05 -9.42
C GLU A 106 -1.15 1.28 -9.96
N GLU A 107 -1.34 0.31 -10.87
CA GLU A 107 -0.29 -0.60 -11.38
C GLU A 107 0.48 -1.36 -10.27
N LYS A 108 -0.08 -1.40 -9.05
CA LYS A 108 0.56 -1.96 -7.85
C LYS A 108 -0.07 -3.27 -7.42
N ILE A 109 -1.40 -3.30 -7.39
CA ILE A 109 -2.14 -4.44 -6.86
C ILE A 109 -3.15 -4.90 -7.89
N ARG A 110 -2.96 -6.13 -8.36
CA ARG A 110 -3.92 -6.86 -9.19
C ARG A 110 -4.65 -7.89 -8.35
N GLN A 111 -5.96 -7.87 -8.39
CA GLN A 111 -6.81 -8.82 -7.70
C GLN A 111 -7.82 -9.48 -8.64
N LYS A 112 -8.13 -10.73 -8.30
CA LYS A 112 -9.06 -11.58 -9.01
C LYS A 112 -10.18 -11.99 -8.04
N TRP A 113 -11.40 -11.61 -8.36
CA TRP A 113 -12.59 -11.88 -7.57
C TRP A 113 -13.46 -12.91 -8.29
N VAL A 114 -13.74 -14.03 -7.64
CA VAL A 114 -14.65 -15.06 -8.15
C VAL A 114 -15.89 -15.06 -7.27
N PHE A 115 -17.06 -14.91 -7.87
CA PHE A 115 -18.35 -14.91 -7.19
C PHE A 115 -19.24 -16.03 -7.72
N LYS A 116 -20.03 -16.62 -6.82
CA LYS A 116 -21.13 -17.49 -7.21
C LYS A 116 -22.38 -16.64 -7.46
N LEU A 117 -23.06 -16.88 -8.58
CA LEU A 117 -24.31 -16.24 -8.99
C LEU A 117 -25.52 -16.99 -8.46
#